data_AF-A0A9Q8LH48-F1
#
_entry.id   AF-A0A9Q8LH48-F1
#
_cell.length_a   1.000
_cell.length_b   1.000
_cell.length_c   1.000
_cell.angle_alpha   90.00
_cell.angle_beta   90.00
_cell.angle_gamma   90.00
#
_symmetry.space_group_name_H-M   'P 1'
#
loop_
_entity.id
_entity.type
_entity.pdbx_description
1 polymer ?
#
loop_
_entity_poly.entity_id
_entity_poly.type
_entity_poly.pdbx_seq_one_letter_code
_entity_poly.pdbx_strand_id
1 'polypeptide(L)'
;MSERIFPVPPPIREALFYLFAPQQYRNSGERARQLADSKNKDCLVRIYLGRRQKRQASPNFKLRNFEMTVNEIEDLNLDAGKFAQSMAQTLSILHWGAQLDANDVEFVLGSAPLVKVAPTAADFKKRGPEDAKHIGQNFNFQARAVGLWLLDFNECKTYPDSAEGLAQLVKGFFWNDPYYPRPYSGNAKDEQLWQTFKQMYLETTEELYKAQLAKAASFIKEVEKEGKKRSKSGSLFG
;
A
#
# COMPACT_ATOMS: atom_id res chain seq x y z
N MET A 1 2.66 -19.25 -5.95
CA MET A 1 1.26 -19.17 -5.48
C MET A 1 0.92 -17.69 -5.39
N SER A 2 -0.23 -17.26 -5.91
CA SER A 2 -0.75 -15.90 -5.73
C SER A 2 -1.89 -15.93 -4.72
N GLU A 3 -1.91 -14.96 -3.80
CA GLU A 3 -3.01 -14.78 -2.84
C GLU A 3 -3.96 -13.69 -3.36
N ARG A 4 -5.27 -13.93 -3.23
CA ARG A 4 -6.27 -12.95 -3.64
C ARG A 4 -6.54 -11.98 -2.49
N ILE A 5 -6.32 -10.70 -2.74
CA ILE A 5 -6.73 -9.63 -1.84
C ILE A 5 -8.22 -9.34 -2.10
N PHE A 6 -9.05 -9.42 -1.06
CA PHE A 6 -10.47 -9.09 -1.19
C PHE A 6 -10.71 -7.59 -0.95
N PRO A 7 -11.77 -7.01 -1.51
CA PRO A 7 -12.18 -5.65 -1.19
C PRO A 7 -12.36 -5.42 0.31
N VAL A 8 -12.16 -4.19 0.77
CA VAL A 8 -12.46 -3.83 2.17
C VAL A 8 -13.93 -4.14 2.53
N PRO A 9 -14.24 -4.46 3.80
CA PRO A 9 -15.58 -4.87 4.22
C PRO A 9 -16.67 -3.82 3.90
N PRO A 10 -17.94 -4.24 3.73
CA PRO A 10 -19.04 -3.33 3.41
C PRO A 10 -19.13 -2.07 4.30
N PRO A 11 -18.97 -2.15 5.64
CA PRO A 11 -19.02 -0.94 6.48
C PRO A 11 -17.97 0.11 6.11
N ILE A 12 -16.76 -0.32 5.73
CA ILE A 12 -15.69 0.60 5.30
C ILE A 12 -16.04 1.19 3.93
N ARG A 13 -16.50 0.38 2.97
CA ARG A 13 -16.91 0.88 1.65
C ARG A 13 -18.04 1.91 1.76
N GLU A 14 -19.00 1.66 2.64
CA GLU A 14 -20.11 2.57 2.90
C GLU A 14 -19.66 3.87 3.56
N ALA A 15 -18.70 3.81 4.49
CA ALA A 15 -18.10 4.99 5.11
C ALA A 15 -17.31 5.83 4.09
N LEU A 16 -16.45 5.19 3.29
CA LEU A 16 -15.72 5.86 2.21
C LEU A 16 -16.67 6.51 1.21
N PHE A 17 -17.73 5.80 0.81
CA PHE A 17 -18.74 6.36 -0.08
C PHE A 17 -19.42 7.58 0.55
N TYR A 18 -19.82 7.49 1.82
CA TYR A 18 -20.47 8.60 2.51
C TYR A 18 -19.59 9.86 2.57
N LEU A 19 -18.31 9.68 2.87
CA LEU A 19 -17.34 10.77 3.02
C LEU A 19 -16.97 11.40 1.67
N PHE A 20 -16.70 10.58 0.65
CA PHE A 20 -16.04 11.03 -0.57
C PHE A 20 -16.93 11.06 -1.82
N ALA A 21 -18.10 10.42 -1.80
CA ALA A 21 -18.98 10.45 -2.97
C ALA A 21 -19.58 11.84 -3.18
N PRO A 22 -19.70 12.29 -4.45
CA PRO A 22 -20.41 13.50 -4.82
C PRO A 22 -21.81 13.59 -4.22
N GLN A 23 -22.26 14.81 -3.90
CA GLN A 23 -23.52 15.06 -3.21
C GLN A 23 -24.72 14.47 -3.95
N GLN A 24 -24.70 14.43 -5.29
CA GLN A 24 -25.80 13.86 -6.08
C GLN A 24 -26.08 12.38 -5.79
N TYR A 25 -25.09 11.63 -5.26
CA TYR A 25 -25.25 10.20 -4.96
C TYR A 25 -25.65 9.92 -3.51
N ARG A 26 -25.89 10.95 -2.68
CA ARG A 26 -26.14 10.78 -1.24
C ARG A 26 -27.58 10.47 -0.88
N ASN A 27 -28.54 10.68 -1.79
CA ASN A 27 -29.92 10.24 -1.55
C ASN A 27 -29.97 8.70 -1.46
N SER A 28 -30.91 8.17 -0.68
CA SER A 28 -30.92 6.74 -0.30
C SER A 28 -31.00 5.79 -1.50
N GLY A 29 -31.83 6.11 -2.51
CA GLY A 29 -32.00 5.30 -3.71
C GLY A 29 -30.73 5.22 -4.57
N GLU A 30 -30.14 6.37 -4.89
CA GLU A 30 -28.89 6.43 -5.67
C GLU A 30 -27.72 5.85 -4.89
N ARG A 31 -27.63 6.09 -3.58
CA ARG A 31 -26.58 5.51 -2.73
C ARG A 31 -26.61 3.98 -2.80
N ALA A 32 -27.79 3.37 -2.61
CA ALA A 32 -27.95 1.92 -2.66
C ALA A 32 -27.57 1.37 -4.04
N ARG A 33 -28.02 2.04 -5.11
CA ARG A 33 -27.68 1.68 -6.50
C ARG A 33 -26.17 1.74 -6.75
N GLN A 34 -25.51 2.83 -6.34
CA GLN A 34 -24.07 3.00 -6.53
C GLN A 34 -23.27 1.96 -5.74
N LEU A 35 -23.62 1.68 -4.48
CA LEU A 35 -22.93 0.68 -3.66
C LEU A 35 -23.11 -0.76 -4.16
N ALA A 36 -24.19 -1.04 -4.90
CA ALA A 36 -24.44 -2.32 -5.53
C ALA A 36 -23.67 -2.53 -6.85
N ASP A 37 -23.18 -1.45 -7.48
CA ASP A 37 -22.39 -1.49 -8.70
C ASP A 37 -21.01 -2.16 -8.46
N SER A 38 -20.59 -3.00 -9.40
CA SER A 38 -19.26 -3.63 -9.43
C SER A 38 -18.11 -2.64 -9.20
N LYS A 39 -18.16 -1.43 -9.79
CA LYS A 39 -17.11 -0.41 -9.65
C LYS A 39 -16.96 0.10 -8.20
N ASN A 40 -17.95 -0.15 -7.35
CA ASN A 40 -17.97 0.22 -5.93
C ASN A 40 -17.93 -1.00 -4.99
N LYS A 41 -18.08 -2.21 -5.54
CA LYS A 41 -17.84 -3.48 -4.84
C LYS A 41 -16.35 -3.82 -4.77
N ASP A 42 -15.60 -3.56 -5.85
CA ASP A 42 -14.19 -3.91 -5.97
C ASP A 42 -13.26 -2.88 -5.31
N CYS A 43 -13.43 -2.60 -4.02
CA CYS A 43 -12.70 -1.55 -3.32
C CYS A 43 -11.42 -2.04 -2.64
N LEU A 44 -10.28 -1.80 -3.30
CA LEU A 44 -8.96 -1.74 -2.68
C LEU A 44 -8.60 -0.27 -2.47
N VAL A 45 -8.08 0.08 -1.28
CA VAL A 45 -7.71 1.46 -0.96
C VAL A 45 -6.21 1.62 -1.13
N ARG A 46 -5.76 2.38 -2.13
CA ARG A 46 -4.33 2.65 -2.38
C ARG A 46 -3.84 3.74 -1.44
N ILE A 47 -2.79 3.46 -0.67
CA ILE A 47 -2.29 4.32 0.41
C ILE A 47 -1.15 5.19 -0.10
N TYR A 48 -1.41 6.46 -0.38
CA TYR A 48 -0.42 7.39 -0.92
C TYR A 48 0.11 8.34 0.16
N LEU A 49 1.27 8.01 0.73
CA LEU A 49 1.91 8.86 1.75
C LEU A 49 2.78 9.97 1.14
N GLY A 50 3.09 9.89 -0.14
CA GLY A 50 3.88 10.87 -0.88
C GLY A 50 3.06 11.90 -1.64
N ARG A 51 1.73 11.87 -1.52
CA ARG A 51 0.81 12.78 -2.21
C ARG A 51 -0.15 13.40 -1.21
N ARG A 52 -0.15 14.73 -1.16
CA ARG A 52 -1.10 15.55 -0.40
C ARG A 52 -1.90 16.40 -1.38
N GLN A 53 -3.20 16.18 -1.43
CA GLN A 53 -4.08 16.93 -2.34
C GLN A 53 -5.50 16.99 -1.80
N LYS A 54 -6.18 18.11 -2.06
CA LYS A 54 -7.60 18.23 -1.77
C LYS A 54 -8.38 17.45 -2.82
N ARG A 55 -9.20 16.49 -2.40
CA ARG A 55 -10.08 15.75 -3.32
C ARG A 55 -11.08 16.69 -3.97
N GLN A 56 -11.15 16.62 -5.29
CA GLN A 56 -12.19 17.28 -6.07
C GLN A 56 -13.33 16.30 -6.34
N ALA A 57 -14.56 16.80 -6.37
CA ALA A 57 -15.70 15.99 -6.77
C ALA A 57 -15.51 15.55 -8.23
N SER A 58 -15.58 14.23 -8.46
CA SER A 58 -15.46 13.66 -9.79
C SER A 58 -16.80 13.06 -10.23
N PRO A 59 -17.27 13.35 -11.46
CA PRO A 59 -18.44 12.67 -12.02
C PRO A 59 -18.18 11.17 -12.23
N ASN A 60 -16.91 10.75 -12.28
CA ASN A 60 -16.48 9.36 -12.44
C ASN A 60 -16.12 8.69 -11.11
N PHE A 61 -16.75 9.11 -10.02
CA PHE A 61 -16.52 8.53 -8.69
C PHE A 61 -16.69 7.00 -8.70
N LYS A 62 -15.69 6.31 -8.16
CA LYS A 62 -15.68 4.86 -7.97
C LYS A 62 -14.85 4.52 -6.73
N LEU A 63 -15.21 3.45 -6.03
CA LEU A 63 -14.41 2.89 -4.95
C LEU A 63 -13.36 1.89 -5.44
N ARG A 64 -13.44 1.46 -6.70
CA ARG A 64 -12.43 0.58 -7.30
C ARG A 64 -11.09 1.29 -7.40
N ASN A 65 -10.07 0.68 -6.80
CA ASN A 65 -8.73 1.23 -6.63
C ASN A 65 -8.80 2.66 -6.06
N PHE A 66 -9.49 2.81 -4.93
CA PHE A 66 -9.72 4.09 -4.29
C PHE A 66 -8.39 4.65 -3.78
N GLU A 67 -7.90 5.70 -4.43
CA GLU A 67 -6.72 6.41 -3.96
C GLU A 67 -7.04 7.15 -2.66
N MET A 68 -6.24 6.97 -1.63
CA MET A 68 -6.34 7.71 -0.37
C MET A 68 -5.01 8.43 -0.10
N THR A 69 -5.07 9.75 -0.05
CA THR A 69 -3.87 10.60 0.09
C THR A 69 -3.53 10.86 1.55
N VAL A 70 -2.30 11.27 1.85
CA VAL A 70 -1.82 11.42 3.24
C VAL A 70 -2.71 12.33 4.08
N ASN A 71 -3.25 13.42 3.51
CA ASN A 71 -4.19 14.29 4.22
C ASN A 71 -5.52 13.61 4.53
N GLU A 72 -6.01 12.71 3.67
CA GLU A 72 -7.25 11.98 3.93
C GLU A 72 -7.04 10.91 5.01
N ILE A 73 -5.86 10.29 5.06
CA ILE A 73 -5.47 9.38 6.14
C ILE A 73 -5.47 10.13 7.48
N GLU A 74 -4.90 11.34 7.52
CA GLU A 74 -4.91 12.22 8.69
C GLU A 74 -6.33 12.65 9.07
N ASP A 75 -7.15 13.09 8.11
CA ASP A 75 -8.52 13.56 8.35
C ASP A 75 -9.42 12.44 8.92
N LEU A 76 -9.12 11.18 8.57
CA LEU A 76 -9.78 10.00 9.11
C LEU A 76 -9.19 9.50 10.43
N ASN A 77 -8.20 10.20 10.99
CA ASN A 77 -7.44 9.80 12.19
C ASN A 77 -6.81 8.40 12.06
N LEU A 78 -6.41 8.02 10.85
CA LEU A 78 -5.63 6.81 10.63
C LEU A 78 -4.14 7.08 10.89
N ASP A 79 -3.42 6.05 11.33
CA ASP A 79 -2.00 6.18 11.66
C ASP A 79 -1.11 6.10 10.41
N ALA A 80 -0.89 7.26 9.77
CA ALA A 80 0.04 7.38 8.65
C ALA A 80 1.45 6.91 9.00
N GLY A 81 1.88 7.11 10.25
CA GLY A 81 3.19 6.68 10.75
C GLY A 81 3.35 5.17 10.70
N LYS A 82 2.33 4.41 11.11
CA LYS A 82 2.32 2.94 11.00
C LYS A 82 2.40 2.47 9.56
N PHE A 83 1.68 3.12 8.64
CA PHE A 83 1.81 2.80 7.21
C PHE A 83 3.23 3.09 6.69
N ALA A 84 3.82 4.24 7.05
CA ALA A 84 5.19 4.57 6.67
C ALA A 84 6.20 3.56 7.22
N GLN A 85 6.05 3.13 8.47
CA GLN A 85 6.89 2.10 9.09
C GLN A 85 6.79 0.77 8.32
N SER A 86 5.58 0.29 8.05
CA SER A 86 5.37 -0.96 7.31
C SER A 86 5.94 -0.88 5.89
N MET A 87 5.69 0.22 5.16
CA MET A 87 6.27 0.42 3.82
C MET A 87 7.81 0.46 3.86
N ALA A 88 8.41 1.09 4.87
CA ALA A 88 9.85 1.14 5.04
C ALA A 88 10.46 -0.25 5.30
N GLN A 89 9.84 -1.02 6.19
CA GLN A 89 10.23 -2.41 6.46
C GLN A 89 10.17 -3.26 5.19
N THR A 90 9.03 -3.18 4.48
CA THR A 90 8.83 -3.90 3.23
C THR A 90 9.87 -3.52 2.18
N LEU A 91 10.17 -2.23 2.00
CA LEU A 91 11.15 -1.80 1.01
C LEU A 91 12.57 -2.29 1.37
N SER A 92 12.93 -2.32 2.65
CA SER A 92 14.20 -2.87 3.12
C SER A 92 14.32 -4.37 2.77
N ILE A 93 13.24 -5.14 2.99
CA ILE A 93 13.17 -6.56 2.64
C ILE A 93 13.25 -6.77 1.12
N LEU A 94 12.54 -5.97 0.32
CA LEU A 94 12.58 -6.08 -1.14
C LEU A 94 13.97 -5.77 -1.69
N HIS A 95 14.56 -4.64 -1.27
CA HIS A 95 15.89 -4.25 -1.71
C HIS A 95 16.92 -5.31 -1.30
N TRP A 96 17.01 -5.67 -0.03
CA TRP A 96 18.17 -6.42 0.47
C TRP A 96 17.95 -7.92 0.60
N GLY A 97 16.74 -8.32 1.00
CA GLY A 97 16.38 -9.74 1.15
C GLY A 97 16.05 -10.39 -0.19
N ALA A 98 15.21 -9.74 -0.99
CA ALA A 98 14.80 -10.24 -2.29
C ALA A 98 15.71 -9.79 -3.45
N GLN A 99 16.59 -8.80 -3.22
CA GLN A 99 17.43 -8.20 -4.26
C GLN A 99 16.64 -7.65 -5.45
N LEU A 100 15.48 -7.04 -5.16
CA LEU A 100 14.60 -6.42 -6.14
C LEU A 100 14.54 -4.90 -5.93
N ASP A 101 14.39 -4.17 -7.03
CA ASP A 101 14.29 -2.71 -7.04
C ASP A 101 12.93 -2.15 -6.59
N ALA A 102 11.97 -3.02 -6.28
CA ALA A 102 10.60 -2.68 -5.87
C ALA A 102 9.90 -1.73 -6.85
N ASN A 103 10.27 -1.76 -8.14
CA ASN A 103 9.64 -0.93 -9.15
C ASN A 103 8.18 -1.36 -9.38
N ASP A 104 7.30 -0.36 -9.44
CA ASP A 104 5.84 -0.41 -9.61
C ASP A 104 5.03 -1.18 -8.55
N VAL A 105 5.63 -1.54 -7.41
CA VAL A 105 4.86 -2.20 -6.34
C VAL A 105 3.80 -1.27 -5.75
N GLU A 106 2.61 -1.83 -5.51
CA GLU A 106 1.46 -1.09 -4.99
C GLU A 106 1.13 -1.48 -3.55
N PHE A 107 0.86 -0.49 -2.69
CA PHE A 107 0.42 -0.69 -1.31
C PHE A 107 -1.07 -0.38 -1.16
N VAL A 108 -1.84 -1.38 -0.72
CA VAL A 108 -3.30 -1.26 -0.59
C VAL A 108 -3.83 -1.77 0.73
N LEU A 109 -4.88 -1.13 1.24
CA LEU A 109 -5.77 -1.77 2.21
C LEU A 109 -6.77 -2.64 1.46
N GLY A 110 -6.78 -3.90 1.85
CA GLY A 110 -7.74 -4.89 1.44
C GLY A 110 -8.11 -5.77 2.63
N SER A 111 -8.93 -6.77 2.38
CA SER A 111 -9.26 -7.75 3.41
C SER A 111 -8.79 -9.15 3.05
N ALA A 112 -8.50 -9.92 4.10
CA ALA A 112 -8.48 -11.36 4.05
C ALA A 112 -9.43 -11.93 5.11
N PRO A 113 -9.93 -13.16 4.91
CA PRO A 113 -10.69 -13.87 5.93
C PRO A 113 -9.88 -14.02 7.22
N LEU A 114 -10.45 -13.70 8.39
CA LEU A 114 -9.76 -13.78 9.70
C LEU A 114 -9.33 -15.20 10.07
N VAL A 115 -9.93 -16.21 9.45
CA VAL A 115 -9.80 -17.59 9.89
C VAL A 115 -9.35 -18.45 8.70
N LYS A 116 -8.08 -18.87 8.72
CA LYS A 116 -7.68 -20.16 8.17
C LYS A 116 -7.86 -21.15 9.32
N VAL A 117 -9.04 -21.78 9.45
CA VAL A 117 -9.19 -22.85 10.46
C VAL A 117 -8.22 -23.93 10.03
N ALA A 118 -7.22 -24.22 10.86
CA ALA A 118 -6.32 -25.34 10.60
C ALA A 118 -7.19 -26.60 10.56
N PRO A 119 -7.24 -27.30 9.42
CA PRO A 119 -8.13 -28.43 9.25
C PRO A 119 -7.74 -29.58 10.19
N THR A 120 -8.74 -30.20 10.81
CA THR A 120 -8.52 -31.30 11.75
C THR A 120 -8.33 -32.63 11.00
N ALA A 121 -7.72 -33.62 11.64
CA ALA A 121 -7.61 -34.97 11.08
C ALA A 121 -8.98 -35.60 10.71
N ALA A 122 -10.06 -35.18 11.38
CA ALA A 122 -11.41 -35.61 11.05
C ALA A 122 -11.94 -34.94 9.77
N ASP A 123 -11.54 -33.70 9.47
CA ASP A 123 -11.92 -33.00 8.24
C ASP A 123 -11.31 -33.66 7.00
N PHE A 124 -10.06 -34.14 7.11
CA PHE A 124 -9.39 -34.90 6.05
C PHE A 124 -10.06 -36.26 5.80
N LYS A 125 -10.55 -36.94 6.85
CA LYS A 125 -11.20 -38.25 6.72
C LYS A 125 -12.60 -38.20 6.09
N LYS A 126 -13.26 -37.04 6.11
CA LYS A 126 -14.64 -36.87 5.60
C LYS A 126 -14.72 -36.51 4.11
N ARG A 127 -13.59 -36.34 3.43
CA ARG A 127 -13.55 -35.78 2.06
C ARG A 127 -12.67 -36.63 1.13
N GLY A 128 -13.03 -36.65 -0.14
CA GLY A 128 -12.27 -37.35 -1.17
C GLY A 128 -10.99 -36.60 -1.58
N PRO A 129 -10.09 -37.25 -2.35
CA PRO A 129 -8.80 -36.67 -2.77
C PRO A 129 -8.94 -35.33 -3.51
N GLU A 130 -10.00 -35.15 -4.30
CA GLU A 130 -10.27 -33.92 -5.03
C GLU A 130 -10.72 -32.75 -4.14
N ASP A 131 -11.40 -33.05 -3.02
CA ASP A 131 -11.89 -32.04 -2.08
C ASP A 131 -10.84 -31.67 -1.02
N ALA A 132 -9.83 -32.52 -0.83
CA ALA A 132 -8.75 -32.31 0.14
C ALA A 132 -7.90 -31.07 -0.17
N LYS A 133 -7.82 -30.64 -1.45
CA LYS A 133 -7.11 -29.42 -1.86
C LYS A 133 -7.77 -28.11 -1.39
N HIS A 134 -9.02 -28.17 -0.95
CA HIS A 134 -9.79 -27.02 -0.44
C HIS A 134 -9.94 -27.02 1.09
N ILE A 135 -9.35 -27.99 1.78
CA ILE A 135 -9.42 -28.14 3.23
C ILE A 135 -8.60 -27.01 3.91
N GLY A 136 -9.17 -26.34 4.93
CA GLY A 136 -8.58 -25.16 5.57
C GLY A 136 -8.97 -23.81 4.93
N GLN A 137 -9.75 -23.83 3.85
CA GLN A 137 -10.32 -22.64 3.19
C GLN A 137 -11.70 -22.25 3.75
N ASN A 138 -11.99 -22.57 5.02
CA ASN A 138 -13.22 -22.13 5.71
C ASN A 138 -13.12 -20.63 6.03
N PHE A 139 -13.24 -19.83 4.99
CA PHE A 139 -13.16 -18.38 5.07
C PHE A 139 -14.44 -17.84 5.72
N ASN A 140 -14.31 -17.32 6.93
CA ASN A 140 -15.37 -16.49 7.50
C ASN A 140 -15.36 -15.11 6.82
N PHE A 141 -16.14 -14.95 5.75
CA PHE A 141 -16.26 -13.67 5.04
C PHE A 141 -17.01 -12.59 5.85
N GLN A 142 -17.63 -12.95 6.98
CA GLN A 142 -18.22 -12.00 7.92
C GLN A 142 -17.20 -11.47 8.93
N ALA A 143 -16.19 -12.27 9.28
CA ALA A 143 -15.04 -11.87 10.08
C ALA A 143 -13.83 -11.63 9.17
N ARG A 144 -13.67 -10.40 8.67
CA ARG A 144 -12.56 -10.03 7.78
C ARG A 144 -11.56 -9.12 8.49
N ALA A 145 -10.28 -9.46 8.38
CA ALA A 145 -9.19 -8.60 8.83
C ALA A 145 -8.88 -7.64 7.69
N VAL A 146 -8.78 -6.35 8.00
CA VAL A 146 -8.23 -5.37 7.07
C VAL A 146 -6.74 -5.29 7.32
N GLY A 147 -5.94 -5.41 6.26
CA GLY A 147 -4.49 -5.36 6.33
C GLY A 147 -3.93 -4.48 5.23
N LEU A 148 -2.68 -4.04 5.43
CA LEU A 148 -1.88 -3.45 4.36
C LEU A 148 -1.26 -4.60 3.54
N TRP A 149 -1.51 -4.60 2.24
CA TRP A 149 -1.04 -5.58 1.29
C TRP A 149 -0.08 -4.93 0.30
N LEU A 150 0.90 -5.71 -0.15
CA LEU A 150 1.78 -5.39 -1.27
C LEU A 150 1.35 -6.23 -2.48
N LEU A 151 1.22 -5.60 -3.65
CA LEU A 151 0.94 -6.27 -4.92
C LEU A 151 1.68 -5.62 -6.08
N ASP A 152 1.48 -6.15 -7.28
CA ASP A 152 2.09 -5.73 -8.55
C ASP A 152 3.63 -5.81 -8.57
N PHE A 153 4.15 -7.03 -8.64
CA PHE A 153 5.59 -7.30 -8.75
C PHE A 153 6.05 -7.47 -10.20
N ASN A 154 5.19 -7.21 -11.19
CA ASN A 154 5.45 -7.47 -12.60
C ASN A 154 6.62 -6.66 -13.18
N GLU A 155 6.87 -5.45 -12.64
CA GLU A 155 7.94 -4.56 -13.10
C GLU A 155 9.18 -4.57 -12.19
N CYS A 156 9.17 -5.37 -11.11
CA CYS A 156 10.32 -5.53 -10.22
C CYS A 156 11.48 -6.24 -10.94
N LYS A 157 12.68 -5.69 -10.80
CA LYS A 157 13.90 -6.22 -11.41
C LYS A 157 15.01 -6.38 -10.38
N THR A 158 15.90 -7.33 -10.64
CA THR A 158 17.18 -7.37 -9.94
C THR A 158 18.02 -6.18 -10.37
N TYR A 159 19.02 -5.86 -9.54
CA TYR A 159 19.93 -4.74 -9.78
C TYR A 159 21.37 -5.15 -9.44
N PRO A 160 22.39 -4.57 -10.10
CA PRO A 160 23.78 -4.90 -9.83
C PRO A 160 24.25 -4.31 -8.50
N ASP A 161 25.26 -4.91 -7.89
CA ASP A 161 25.91 -4.35 -6.70
C ASP A 161 26.88 -3.22 -7.06
N SER A 162 26.35 -2.10 -7.54
CA SER A 162 27.12 -0.97 -8.04
C SER A 162 26.36 0.37 -7.90
N ALA A 163 27.01 1.46 -8.32
CA ALA A 163 26.37 2.78 -8.34
C ALA A 163 25.14 2.82 -9.27
N GLU A 164 25.16 2.06 -10.36
CA GLU A 164 24.02 1.91 -11.28
C GLU A 164 22.84 1.23 -10.59
N GLY A 165 23.10 0.19 -9.80
CA GLY A 165 22.07 -0.47 -9.01
C GLY A 165 21.46 0.47 -7.97
N LEU A 166 22.29 1.26 -7.28
CA LEU A 166 21.79 2.28 -6.36
C LEU A 166 20.90 3.31 -7.07
N ALA A 167 21.30 3.77 -8.25
CA ALA A 167 20.50 4.69 -9.06
C ALA A 167 19.17 4.06 -9.51
N GLN A 168 19.15 2.76 -9.82
CA GLN A 168 17.93 2.00 -10.13
C GLN A 168 16.97 1.98 -8.93
N LEU A 169 17.46 1.73 -7.71
CA LEU A 169 16.63 1.78 -6.49
C LEU A 169 16.01 3.17 -6.27
N VAL A 170 16.82 4.23 -6.40
CA VAL A 170 16.33 5.62 -6.25
C VAL A 170 15.30 5.94 -7.34
N LYS A 171 15.51 5.46 -8.56
CA LYS A 171 14.54 5.61 -9.64
C LYS A 171 13.24 4.89 -9.31
N GLY A 172 13.27 3.63 -8.85
CA GLY A 172 12.07 2.89 -8.43
C GLY A 172 11.29 3.64 -7.36
N PHE A 173 11.98 4.18 -6.35
CA PHE A 173 11.34 4.98 -5.30
C PHE A 173 10.53 6.17 -5.83
N PHE A 174 11.03 6.89 -6.84
CA PHE A 174 10.37 8.09 -7.40
C PHE A 174 9.50 7.85 -8.62
N TRP A 175 9.77 6.80 -9.39
CA TRP A 175 8.99 6.42 -10.57
C TRP A 175 7.66 5.81 -10.18
N ASN A 176 7.66 5.03 -9.10
CA ASN A 176 6.43 4.51 -8.55
C ASN A 176 5.48 5.67 -8.23
N ASP A 177 4.21 5.37 -8.42
CA ASP A 177 3.10 6.10 -7.85
C ASP A 177 3.45 6.47 -6.38
N PRO A 178 3.07 7.67 -5.87
CA PRO A 178 3.65 8.25 -4.66
C PRO A 178 3.17 7.60 -3.35
N TYR A 179 3.35 6.29 -3.24
CA TYR A 179 3.04 5.45 -2.07
C TYR A 179 3.92 5.85 -0.88
N TYR A 180 5.21 6.05 -1.10
CA TYR A 180 6.16 6.40 -0.04
C TYR A 180 6.13 7.88 0.33
N PRO A 181 6.35 8.24 1.62
CA PRO A 181 6.54 9.63 2.02
C PRO A 181 7.67 10.30 1.22
N ARG A 182 7.51 11.57 0.85
CA ARG A 182 8.51 12.30 0.07
C ARG A 182 9.33 13.24 0.97
N PRO A 183 10.68 13.24 0.87
CA PRO A 183 11.48 14.26 1.52
C PRO A 183 11.27 15.62 0.86
N TYR A 184 11.53 16.71 1.59
CA TYR A 184 11.41 18.09 1.11
C TYR A 184 10.03 18.45 0.54
N SER A 185 8.96 17.95 1.17
CA SER A 185 7.57 18.25 0.80
C SER A 185 7.17 19.72 1.07
N GLY A 186 7.90 20.42 1.94
CA GLY A 186 7.54 21.76 2.42
C GLY A 186 6.38 21.77 3.42
N ASN A 187 5.87 20.59 3.80
CA ASN A 187 4.85 20.42 4.83
C ASN A 187 5.46 19.69 6.04
N ALA A 188 5.36 20.28 7.23
CA ALA A 188 5.99 19.76 8.44
C ALA A 188 5.55 18.33 8.81
N LYS A 189 4.27 17.97 8.60
CA LYS A 189 3.77 16.61 8.89
C LYS A 189 4.35 15.60 7.91
N ASP A 190 4.39 15.95 6.63
CA ASP A 190 4.95 15.08 5.60
C ASP A 190 6.47 14.89 5.77
N GLU A 191 7.18 15.94 6.21
CA GLU A 191 8.60 15.86 6.56
C GLU A 191 8.84 14.95 7.78
N GLN A 192 8.00 15.04 8.80
CA GLN A 192 8.04 14.12 9.94
C GLN A 192 7.75 12.67 9.52
N LEU A 193 6.82 12.47 8.59
CA LEU A 193 6.49 11.17 8.05
C LEU A 193 7.66 10.57 7.25
N TRP A 194 8.38 11.40 6.50
CA TRP A 194 9.65 11.01 5.87
C TRP A 194 10.69 10.57 6.90
N GLN A 195 10.88 11.31 8.00
CA GLN A 195 11.82 10.88 9.05
C GLN A 195 11.42 9.53 9.66
N THR A 196 10.12 9.30 9.85
CA THR A 196 9.60 8.01 10.34
C THR A 196 9.94 6.87 9.38
N PHE A 197 9.70 7.08 8.08
CA PHE A 197 10.05 6.09 7.04
C PHE A 197 11.56 5.82 7.02
N LYS A 198 12.37 6.88 6.99
CA LYS A 198 13.84 6.81 6.95
C LYS A 198 14.40 6.03 8.13
N GLN A 199 13.96 6.37 9.34
CA GLN A 199 14.42 5.70 10.56
C GLN A 199 14.11 4.21 10.50
N MET A 200 12.85 3.86 10.21
CA MET A 200 12.42 2.46 10.17
C MET A 200 13.11 1.66 9.05
N TYR A 201 13.36 2.27 7.89
CA TYR A 201 14.08 1.64 6.78
C TYR A 201 15.51 1.27 7.17
N LEU A 202 16.21 2.18 7.86
CA LEU A 202 17.58 1.97 8.32
C LEU A 202 17.64 0.97 9.47
N GLU A 203 16.77 1.09 10.47
CA GLU A 203 16.66 0.14 11.60
C GLU A 203 16.40 -1.29 11.10
N THR A 204 15.42 -1.47 10.20
CA THR A 204 15.11 -2.78 9.62
C THR A 204 16.31 -3.34 8.84
N THR A 205 17.03 -2.48 8.11
CA THR A 205 18.23 -2.89 7.39
C THR A 205 19.34 -3.30 8.35
N GLU A 206 19.55 -2.55 9.43
CA GLU A 206 20.56 -2.87 10.44
C GLU A 206 20.27 -4.20 11.13
N GLU A 207 19.01 -4.43 11.50
CA GLU A 207 18.56 -5.63 12.20
C GLU A 207 18.63 -6.88 11.31
N LEU A 208 18.11 -6.81 10.08
CA LEU A 208 17.96 -7.99 9.21
C LEU A 208 19.11 -8.16 8.20
N TYR A 209 19.72 -7.07 7.78
CA TYR A 209 20.65 -7.03 6.63
C TYR A 209 21.88 -6.16 6.93
N LYS A 210 22.46 -6.27 8.13
CA LYS A 210 23.54 -5.41 8.65
C LYS A 210 24.64 -5.08 7.64
N ALA A 211 25.06 -6.04 6.80
CA ALA A 211 26.08 -5.84 5.77
C ALA A 211 25.68 -4.79 4.69
N GLN A 212 24.40 -4.53 4.50
CA GLN A 212 23.85 -3.56 3.54
C GLN A 212 23.58 -2.18 4.16
N LEU A 213 23.81 -1.97 5.46
CA LEU A 213 23.46 -0.71 6.14
C LEU A 213 24.12 0.52 5.48
N ALA A 214 25.37 0.41 5.05
CA ALA A 214 26.06 1.49 4.33
C ALA A 214 25.41 1.83 2.98
N LYS A 215 24.90 0.82 2.26
CA LYS A 215 24.17 1.00 0.99
C LYS A 215 22.78 1.58 1.24
N ALA A 216 22.09 1.15 2.29
CA ALA A 216 20.81 1.73 2.70
C ALA A 216 20.94 3.21 3.09
N ALA A 217 21.99 3.58 3.83
CA ALA A 217 22.29 4.98 4.13
C ALA A 217 22.57 5.79 2.85
N SER A 218 23.29 5.19 1.89
CA SER A 218 23.55 5.81 0.58
C SER A 218 22.26 5.98 -0.24
N PHE A 219 21.36 4.99 -0.22
CA PHE A 219 20.05 5.06 -0.86
C PHE A 219 19.22 6.21 -0.31
N ILE A 220 19.08 6.29 1.02
CA ILE A 220 18.36 7.38 1.69
C ILE A 220 18.94 8.75 1.31
N LYS A 221 20.28 8.87 1.31
CA LYS A 221 20.96 10.12 0.94
C LYS A 221 20.66 10.54 -0.49
N GLU A 222 20.71 9.62 -1.45
CA GLU A 222 20.41 9.92 -2.85
C GLU A 222 18.91 10.18 -3.07
N VAL A 223 18.01 9.51 -2.32
CA VAL A 223 16.57 9.84 -2.32
C VAL A 223 16.32 11.27 -1.83
N GLU A 224 16.97 11.68 -0.74
CA GLU A 224 16.88 13.05 -0.22
C GLU A 224 17.42 14.07 -1.23
N LYS A 225 18.54 13.78 -1.87
CA LYS A 225 19.13 14.64 -2.91
C LYS A 225 18.22 14.80 -4.13
N GLU A 226 17.63 13.71 -4.61
CA GLU A 226 16.67 13.74 -5.72
C GLU A 226 15.37 14.46 -5.32
N GLY A 227 14.86 14.22 -4.10
CA GLY A 227 13.70 14.95 -3.57
C GLY A 227 13.92 16.46 -3.51
N LYS A 228 15.09 16.90 -3.04
CA LYS A 228 15.47 18.33 -3.02
C LYS A 228 15.57 18.93 -4.42
N LYS A 229 16.00 18.15 -5.41
CA LYS A 229 16.03 18.58 -6.82
C LYS A 229 14.61 18.78 -7.34
N ARG A 230 13.72 17.80 -7.08
CA ARG A 230 12.32 17.83 -7.52
C ARG A 230 11.49 18.94 -6.85
N SER A 231 11.75 19.26 -5.59
CA SER A 231 11.05 20.35 -4.90
C SER A 231 11.39 21.73 -5.49
N LYS A 232 12.58 21.89 -6.08
CA LYS A 232 13.01 23.14 -6.74
C LYS A 232 12.49 23.31 -8.16
N SER A 233 12.25 22.21 -8.88
CA SER A 233 11.86 22.27 -10.29
C SER A 233 10.39 22.58 -10.53
N GLY A 234 9.57 22.66 -9.47
CA GLY A 234 8.11 22.55 -9.59
C GLY A 234 7.73 21.12 -10.02
N SER A 235 6.60 20.62 -9.53
CA SER A 235 6.15 19.27 -9.87
C SER A 235 5.93 19.15 -11.38
N LEU A 236 6.59 18.20 -12.04
CA LEU A 236 6.26 17.78 -13.42
C LEU A 236 4.88 17.09 -13.49
N PHE A 237 4.27 16.83 -12.34
CA PHE A 237 2.94 16.29 -12.18
C PHE A 237 2.21 17.14 -11.13
N GLY A 238 1.85 18.36 -11.51
CA GLY A 238 0.74 19.08 -10.88
C GLY A 238 -0.59 18.50 -11.35
#